data_AF-A0A953W9N7-F1
#
_entry.id   AF-A0A953W9N7-F1
#
_cell.length_a   1.000
_cell.length_b   1.000
_cell.length_c   1.000
_cell.angle_alpha   90.00
_cell.angle_beta   90.00
_cell.angle_gamma   90.00
#
_symmetry.space_group_name_H-M   'P 1'
#
loop_
_entity.id
_entity.type
_entity.pdbx_description
1 polymer ?
#
loop_
_entity_poly.entity_id
_entity_poly.type
_entity_poly.pdbx_seq_one_letter_code
_entity_poly.pdbx_strand_id
1 'polypeptide(L)'
;MVAPSIYDDHQSPSKRNRVRIEHDPWTIEPIPENLIDSPLDFIFAEHYRQREAASILMLLADGQFDVDGVRALIAFLEGDFALHIGDEELVLFPMLRQHCLPEDDVDRILARLVDEHREDEACLDVVTDILQKSVLSQSIQAIEGRKLRKFAEHIRQHLALENGVLLPIARVRLAETELGVLADMLKSRRF
;
A
#
# COMPACT_ATOMS: atom_id res chain seq x y z
N MET A 1 30.00 -48.24 -51.45
CA MET A 1 29.42 -46.94 -51.85
C MET A 1 28.59 -46.45 -50.69
N VAL A 2 29.08 -45.42 -50.00
CA VAL A 2 28.50 -44.83 -48.79
C VAL A 2 27.56 -43.69 -49.22
N ALA A 3 26.35 -43.66 -48.69
CA ALA A 3 25.41 -42.53 -48.78
C ALA A 3 25.02 -42.09 -47.36
N PRO A 4 24.72 -40.79 -47.13
CA PRO A 4 25.12 -40.13 -45.91
C PRO A 4 24.05 -40.00 -44.82
N SER A 5 24.60 -39.78 -43.63
CA SER A 5 24.00 -39.44 -42.34
C SER A 5 22.94 -38.35 -42.40
N ILE A 6 21.78 -38.63 -41.78
CA ILE A 6 20.82 -37.64 -41.29
C ILE A 6 20.32 -38.19 -39.95
N TYR A 7 20.73 -37.56 -38.84
CA TYR A 7 19.86 -37.28 -37.70
C TYR A 7 20.49 -36.16 -36.90
N ASP A 8 19.82 -35.01 -36.97
CA ASP A 8 20.15 -33.76 -36.32
C ASP A 8 20.19 -33.90 -34.79
N ASP A 9 21.21 -33.27 -34.23
CA ASP A 9 21.47 -33.08 -32.81
C ASP A 9 20.46 -32.06 -32.26
N HIS A 10 19.37 -32.54 -31.65
CA HIS A 10 18.45 -31.69 -30.90
C HIS A 10 19.13 -31.21 -29.60
N GLN A 11 19.87 -30.11 -29.71
CA GLN A 11 20.27 -29.30 -28.56
C GLN A 11 19.03 -28.85 -27.79
N SER A 12 18.87 -29.42 -26.60
CA SER A 12 17.88 -28.99 -25.62
C SER A 12 18.16 -27.54 -25.20
N PRO A 13 17.17 -26.64 -25.21
CA PRO A 13 17.40 -25.26 -24.82
C PRO A 13 17.70 -25.19 -23.31
N SER A 14 18.92 -24.75 -23.04
CA SER A 14 19.43 -24.25 -21.76
C SER A 14 18.32 -23.65 -20.88
N LYS A 15 18.12 -24.24 -19.70
CA LYS A 15 17.32 -23.69 -18.61
C LYS A 15 17.83 -22.29 -18.28
N ARG A 16 17.19 -21.24 -18.83
CA ARG A 16 17.41 -19.86 -18.39
C ARG A 16 17.06 -19.80 -16.91
N ASN A 17 18.09 -19.59 -16.11
CA ASN A 17 17.99 -19.37 -14.68
C ASN A 17 17.19 -18.07 -14.48
N ARG A 18 15.89 -18.18 -14.25
CA ARG A 18 15.09 -17.05 -13.76
C ARG A 18 15.56 -16.81 -12.34
N VAL A 19 16.46 -15.83 -12.16
CA VAL A 19 16.70 -15.23 -10.85
C VAL A 19 15.35 -14.73 -10.38
N ARG A 20 14.72 -15.44 -9.44
CA ARG A 20 13.66 -14.85 -8.64
C ARG A 20 14.38 -13.79 -7.81
N ILE A 21 14.12 -12.53 -8.12
CA ILE A 21 14.46 -11.46 -7.18
C ILE A 21 13.56 -11.75 -5.98
N GLU A 22 14.12 -12.33 -4.92
CA GLU A 22 13.41 -12.49 -3.67
C GLU A 22 13.22 -11.08 -3.11
N HIS A 23 11.95 -10.64 -3.08
CA HIS A 23 11.57 -9.39 -2.44
C HIS A 23 11.82 -9.55 -0.93
N ASP A 24 12.56 -8.63 -0.34
CA ASP A 24 12.76 -8.61 1.10
C ASP A 24 11.40 -8.35 1.79
N PRO A 25 10.91 -9.25 2.65
CA PRO A 25 9.60 -9.09 3.29
C PRO A 25 9.56 -7.95 4.32
N TRP A 26 10.71 -7.35 4.66
CA TRP A 26 10.83 -6.22 5.60
C TRP A 26 10.95 -4.86 4.92
N THR A 27 10.96 -4.82 3.58
CA THR A 27 11.07 -3.59 2.81
C THR A 27 9.68 -3.02 2.49
N ILE A 28 9.55 -1.70 2.66
CA ILE A 28 8.45 -0.89 2.11
C ILE A 28 9.06 -0.08 0.96
N GLU A 29 8.70 -0.42 -0.27
CA GLU A 29 9.31 0.18 -1.45
C GLU A 29 8.95 1.68 -1.56
N PRO A 30 9.87 2.54 -2.02
CA PRO A 30 9.54 3.94 -2.30
C PRO A 30 8.64 4.06 -3.52
N ILE A 31 7.86 5.14 -3.61
CA ILE A 31 7.10 5.45 -4.83
C ILE A 31 8.03 6.07 -5.88
N PRO A 32 7.97 5.62 -7.14
CA PRO A 32 8.58 6.33 -8.27
C PRO A 32 8.06 7.77 -8.37
N GLU A 33 8.94 8.77 -8.29
CA GLU A 33 8.59 10.20 -8.27
C GLU A 33 7.70 10.61 -9.46
N ASN A 34 7.91 10.00 -10.63
CA ASN A 34 7.16 10.29 -11.85
C ASN A 34 5.69 9.87 -11.80
N LEU A 35 5.26 9.06 -10.82
CA LEU A 35 3.85 8.68 -10.67
C LEU A 35 2.99 9.84 -10.18
N ILE A 36 3.57 10.89 -9.59
CA ILE A 36 2.78 12.00 -9.05
C ILE A 36 2.02 12.80 -10.13
N ASP A 37 2.43 12.69 -11.40
CA ASP A 37 1.70 13.24 -12.55
C ASP A 37 0.47 12.39 -12.94
N SER A 38 0.32 11.19 -12.37
CA SER A 38 -0.82 10.29 -12.53
C SER A 38 -1.44 10.02 -11.15
N PRO A 39 -2.22 10.97 -10.60
CA PRO A 39 -2.52 11.02 -9.16
C PRO A 39 -3.28 9.80 -8.63
N LEU A 40 -4.16 9.19 -9.43
CA LEU A 40 -4.84 7.95 -9.01
C LEU A 40 -3.92 6.73 -9.04
N ASP A 41 -2.90 6.73 -9.91
CA ASP A 41 -1.87 5.68 -9.92
C ASP A 41 -0.86 5.89 -8.78
N PHE A 42 -0.58 7.15 -8.42
CA PHE A 42 0.18 7.51 -7.23
C PHE A 42 -0.51 7.03 -5.94
N ILE A 43 -1.81 7.32 -5.77
CA ILE A 43 -2.61 6.85 -4.64
C ILE A 43 -2.63 5.32 -4.59
N PHE A 44 -2.81 4.66 -5.74
CA PHE A 44 -2.72 3.21 -5.84
C PHE A 44 -1.33 2.65 -5.45
N ALA A 45 -0.25 3.37 -5.77
CA ALA A 45 1.10 3.00 -5.34
C ALA A 45 1.30 3.20 -3.83
N GLU A 46 0.70 4.24 -3.22
CA GLU A 46 0.67 4.37 -1.74
C GLU A 46 -0.05 3.17 -1.11
N HIS A 47 -1.18 2.73 -1.68
CA HIS A 47 -1.90 1.54 -1.18
C HIS A 47 -1.02 0.27 -1.23
N TYR A 48 -0.15 0.15 -2.23
CA TYR A 48 0.81 -0.95 -2.28
C TYR A 48 1.77 -0.92 -1.08
N ARG A 49 2.31 0.25 -0.74
CA ARG A 49 3.22 0.44 0.41
C ARG A 49 2.53 0.16 1.74
N GLN A 50 1.27 0.61 1.88
CA GLN A 50 0.45 0.27 3.05
C GLN A 50 0.21 -1.24 3.19
N ARG A 51 0.05 -1.96 2.07
CA ARG A 51 -0.07 -3.43 2.09
C ARG A 51 1.24 -4.12 2.49
N GLU A 52 2.39 -3.55 2.15
CA GLU A 52 3.70 -4.02 2.64
C GLU A 52 3.84 -3.78 4.13
N ALA A 53 3.48 -2.58 4.62
CA ALA A 53 3.42 -2.27 6.05
C ALA A 53 2.51 -3.25 6.82
N ALA A 54 1.32 -3.54 6.31
CA ALA A 54 0.42 -4.55 6.85
C ALA A 54 1.05 -5.96 6.85
N SER A 55 1.90 -6.28 5.88
CA SER A 55 2.60 -7.57 5.83
C SER A 55 3.71 -7.65 6.88
N ILE A 56 4.47 -6.57 7.09
CA ILE A 56 5.48 -6.48 8.16
C ILE A 56 4.82 -6.63 9.55
N LEU A 57 3.70 -5.93 9.78
CA LEU A 57 2.91 -6.06 11.01
C LEU A 57 2.49 -7.52 11.30
N MET A 58 2.20 -8.30 10.26
CA MET A 58 1.87 -9.71 10.41
C MET A 58 3.07 -10.57 10.77
N LEU A 59 4.24 -10.32 10.17
CA LEU A 59 5.49 -11.02 10.52
C LEU A 59 5.82 -10.80 12.00
N LEU A 60 5.69 -9.55 12.46
CA LEU A 60 5.86 -9.19 13.87
C LEU A 60 4.84 -9.88 14.78
N ALA A 61 3.58 -9.93 14.37
CA ALA A 61 2.53 -10.65 15.09
C ALA A 61 2.76 -12.18 15.15
N ASP A 62 3.47 -12.74 14.18
CA ASP A 62 3.87 -14.16 14.13
C ASP A 62 5.19 -14.43 14.88
N GLY A 63 5.79 -13.40 15.49
CA GLY A 63 7.00 -13.50 16.32
C GLY A 63 8.31 -13.41 15.54
N GLN A 64 8.27 -13.08 14.24
CA GLN A 64 9.47 -12.72 13.48
C GLN A 64 9.88 -11.28 13.81
N PHE A 65 11.16 -10.97 13.70
CA PHE A 65 11.66 -9.64 14.05
C PHE A 65 12.87 -9.24 13.22
N ASP A 66 12.80 -8.04 12.64
CA ASP A 66 13.93 -7.35 12.02
C ASP A 66 13.96 -5.90 12.52
N VAL A 67 15.08 -5.48 13.10
CA VAL A 67 15.18 -4.17 13.76
C VAL A 67 15.08 -3.03 12.75
N ASP A 68 15.69 -3.17 11.59
CA ASP A 68 15.75 -2.09 10.60
C ASP A 68 14.43 -2.00 9.83
N GLY A 69 13.80 -3.13 9.53
CA GLY A 69 12.44 -3.22 9.01
C GLY A 69 11.40 -2.62 9.97
N VAL A 70 11.52 -2.86 11.28
CA VAL A 70 10.64 -2.23 12.28
C VAL A 70 10.83 -0.72 12.31
N ARG A 71 12.07 -0.22 12.23
CA ARG A 71 12.34 1.23 12.16
C ARG A 71 11.77 1.87 10.90
N ALA A 72 11.93 1.20 9.75
CA ALA A 72 11.35 1.65 8.49
C ALA A 72 9.81 1.68 8.55
N LEU A 73 9.20 0.65 9.15
CA LEU A 73 7.76 0.60 9.39
C LEU A 73 7.28 1.77 10.28
N ILE A 74 7.98 2.07 11.38
CA ILE A 74 7.64 3.21 12.25
C ILE A 74 7.69 4.51 11.45
N ALA A 75 8.78 4.75 10.70
CA ALA A 75 8.92 5.96 9.89
C ALA A 75 7.82 6.10 8.82
N PHE A 76 7.43 5.00 8.19
CA PHE A 76 6.33 4.97 7.22
C PHE A 76 4.99 5.29 7.87
N LEU A 77 4.69 4.68 9.02
CA LEU A 77 3.42 4.86 9.74
C LEU A 77 3.26 6.30 10.28
N GLU A 78 4.34 6.89 10.81
CA GLU A 78 4.32 8.26 11.34
C GLU A 78 4.37 9.35 10.25
N GLY A 79 4.91 9.02 9.07
CA GLY A 79 5.07 9.95 7.95
C GLY A 79 4.03 9.71 6.85
N ASP A 80 4.37 8.82 5.93
CA ASP A 80 3.65 8.63 4.68
C ASP A 80 2.21 8.16 4.87
N PHE A 81 1.97 7.24 5.82
CA PHE A 81 0.62 6.74 6.11
C PHE A 81 -0.33 7.86 6.56
N ALA A 82 0.09 8.67 7.52
CA ALA A 82 -0.70 9.81 8.00
C ALA A 82 -0.88 10.89 6.90
N LEU A 83 0.16 11.12 6.09
CA LEU A 83 0.09 12.06 4.98
C LEU A 83 -0.94 11.63 3.93
N HIS A 84 -0.97 10.33 3.61
CA HIS A 84 -1.89 9.73 2.67
C HIS A 84 -3.36 9.87 3.11
N ILE A 85 -3.69 9.54 4.36
CA ILE A 85 -5.05 9.76 4.90
C ILE A 85 -5.48 11.23 4.67
N GLY A 86 -4.57 12.16 4.95
CA GLY A 86 -4.84 13.58 4.73
C GLY A 86 -4.99 13.99 3.25
N ASP A 87 -4.35 13.30 2.31
CA ASP A 87 -4.55 13.53 0.88
C ASP A 87 -5.95 13.09 0.45
N GLU A 88 -6.43 11.99 1.01
CA GLU A 88 -7.75 11.46 0.70
C GLU A 88 -8.84 12.34 1.29
N GLU A 89 -8.81 12.58 2.59
CA GLU A 89 -9.89 13.28 3.29
C GLU A 89 -9.99 14.76 2.92
N LEU A 90 -8.86 15.42 2.68
CA LEU A 90 -8.82 16.85 2.41
C LEU A 90 -8.90 17.18 0.91
N VAL A 91 -8.64 16.20 0.03
CA VAL A 91 -8.57 16.43 -1.42
C VAL A 91 -9.45 15.47 -2.20
N LEU A 92 -9.13 14.17 -2.22
CA LEU A 92 -9.83 13.21 -3.07
C LEU A 92 -11.32 13.09 -2.70
N PHE A 93 -11.64 12.93 -1.42
CA PHE A 93 -13.02 12.72 -0.96
C PHE A 93 -13.91 13.94 -1.25
N PRO A 94 -13.51 15.20 -0.96
CA PRO A 94 -14.24 16.37 -1.40
C PRO A 94 -14.46 16.44 -2.92
N MET A 95 -13.44 16.11 -3.73
CA MET A 95 -13.59 16.07 -5.18
C MET A 95 -14.62 15.03 -5.60
N LEU A 96 -14.57 13.81 -5.06
CA LEU A 96 -15.54 12.77 -5.39
C LEU A 96 -16.98 13.16 -5.03
N ARG A 97 -17.20 13.85 -3.89
CA ARG A 97 -18.54 14.38 -3.55
C ARG A 97 -19.06 15.39 -4.57
N GLN A 98 -18.18 16.16 -5.20
CA GLN A 98 -18.56 17.18 -6.18
C GLN A 98 -18.86 16.59 -7.57
N HIS A 99 -18.22 15.48 -7.93
CA HIS A 99 -18.19 14.97 -9.31
C HIS A 99 -18.92 13.63 -9.51
N CYS A 100 -19.19 12.87 -8.45
CA CYS A 100 -19.98 11.63 -8.54
C CYS A 100 -21.47 11.90 -8.68
N LEU A 101 -22.17 10.93 -9.29
CA LEU A 101 -23.62 10.96 -9.43
C LEU A 101 -24.30 10.19 -8.27
N PRO A 102 -25.59 10.46 -7.99
CA PRO A 102 -26.30 9.78 -6.91
C PRO A 102 -26.28 8.24 -7.01
N GLU A 103 -26.29 7.69 -8.22
CA GLU A 103 -26.22 6.23 -8.45
C GLU A 103 -24.89 5.59 -8.06
N ASP A 104 -23.82 6.38 -7.86
CA ASP A 104 -22.53 5.85 -7.40
C ASP A 104 -22.52 5.55 -5.90
N ASP A 105 -23.52 6.03 -5.14
CA ASP A 105 -23.63 5.90 -3.67
C ASP A 105 -22.34 6.33 -2.93
N VAL A 106 -21.63 7.32 -3.48
CA VAL A 106 -20.28 7.69 -3.02
C VAL A 106 -20.28 8.19 -1.58
N ASP A 107 -21.30 8.93 -1.15
CA ASP A 107 -21.36 9.49 0.20
C ASP A 107 -21.37 8.40 1.27
N ARG A 108 -22.04 7.28 1.00
CA ARG A 108 -22.06 6.13 1.90
C ARG A 108 -20.68 5.48 2.00
N ILE A 109 -19.99 5.34 0.86
CA ILE A 109 -18.63 4.78 0.81
C ILE A 109 -17.68 5.69 1.59
N LEU A 110 -17.71 6.99 1.33
CA LEU A 110 -16.85 7.97 2.00
C LEU A 110 -17.13 8.07 3.50
N ALA A 111 -18.39 8.01 3.93
CA ALA A 111 -18.73 8.00 5.36
C ALA A 111 -18.09 6.80 6.07
N ARG A 112 -18.15 5.62 5.45
CA ARG A 112 -17.49 4.42 5.97
C ARG A 112 -15.97 4.59 6.04
N LEU A 113 -15.34 5.07 4.97
CA LEU A 113 -13.87 5.24 4.91
C LEU A 113 -13.39 6.23 5.98
N VAL A 114 -14.08 7.36 6.18
CA VAL A 114 -13.75 8.33 7.23
C VAL A 114 -13.89 7.73 8.64
N ASP A 115 -14.90 6.88 8.87
CA ASP A 115 -15.02 6.20 10.16
C ASP A 115 -13.90 5.16 10.35
N GLU A 116 -13.52 4.43 9.31
CA GLU A 116 -12.37 3.52 9.30
C GLU A 116 -11.04 4.28 9.56
N HIS A 117 -10.82 5.45 8.95
CA HIS A 117 -9.65 6.28 9.21
C HIS A 117 -9.55 6.74 10.67
N ARG A 118 -10.68 7.13 11.29
CA ARG A 118 -10.69 7.48 12.72
C ARG A 118 -10.31 6.31 13.60
N GLU A 119 -10.72 5.10 13.25
CA GLU A 119 -10.31 3.89 13.95
C GLU A 119 -8.81 3.62 13.76
N ASP A 120 -8.28 3.85 12.57
CA ASP A 120 -6.86 3.72 12.25
C ASP A 120 -6.00 4.73 13.01
N GLU A 121 -6.37 6.02 13.00
CA GLU A 121 -5.71 7.08 13.77
C GLU A 121 -5.66 6.73 15.27
N ALA A 122 -6.79 6.28 15.84
CA ALA A 122 -6.85 5.88 17.24
C ALA A 122 -5.98 4.64 17.55
N CYS A 123 -5.80 3.75 16.58
CA CYS A 123 -4.94 2.58 16.73
C CYS A 123 -3.46 2.88 16.48
N LEU A 124 -3.15 3.88 15.66
CA LEU A 124 -1.80 4.20 15.20
C LEU A 124 -0.86 4.54 16.36
N ASP A 125 -1.33 5.32 17.33
CA ASP A 125 -0.56 5.64 18.54
C ASP A 125 -0.16 4.38 19.32
N VAL A 126 -1.12 3.46 19.48
CA VAL A 126 -0.91 2.20 20.22
C VAL A 126 0.03 1.28 19.47
N VAL A 127 -0.12 1.17 18.15
CA VAL A 127 0.73 0.34 17.29
C VAL A 127 2.16 0.88 17.31
N THR A 128 2.33 2.18 17.14
CA THR A 128 3.64 2.84 17.10
C THR A 128 4.37 2.71 18.44
N ASP A 129 3.68 2.89 19.58
CA ASP A 129 4.24 2.66 20.92
C ASP A 129 4.73 1.20 21.12
N ILE A 130 3.96 0.22 20.65
CA ILE A 130 4.37 -1.19 20.66
C ILE A 130 5.64 -1.37 19.85
N LEU A 131 5.68 -0.86 18.61
CA LEU A 131 6.83 -1.01 17.72
C LEU A 131 8.08 -0.36 18.30
N GLN A 132 7.97 0.88 18.81
CA GLN A 132 9.09 1.60 19.43
C GLN A 132 9.67 0.86 20.63
N LYS A 133 8.82 0.32 21.52
CA LYS A 133 9.26 -0.53 22.64
C LYS A 133 9.91 -1.82 22.16
N SER A 134 9.37 -2.41 21.10
CA SER A 134 9.87 -3.67 20.54
C SER A 134 11.28 -3.54 19.96
N VAL A 135 11.69 -2.36 19.47
CA VAL A 135 13.06 -2.13 18.98
C VAL A 135 14.10 -2.34 20.09
N LEU A 136 13.76 -1.99 21.33
CA LEU A 136 14.64 -2.17 22.50
C LEU A 136 14.64 -3.62 23.01
N SER A 137 13.46 -4.27 23.02
CA SER A 137 13.32 -5.63 23.53
C SER A 137 13.59 -6.72 22.49
N GLN A 138 13.65 -6.34 21.21
CA GLN A 138 13.71 -7.22 20.03
C GLN A 138 12.65 -8.32 20.05
N SER A 139 11.47 -8.03 20.60
CA SER A 139 10.38 -9.00 20.72
C SER A 139 9.02 -8.32 20.79
N ILE A 140 8.00 -9.04 20.34
CA ILE A 140 6.59 -8.66 20.44
C ILE A 140 5.88 -9.65 21.36
N GLN A 141 5.19 -9.15 22.39
CA GLN A 141 4.40 -10.00 23.28
C GLN A 141 3.14 -10.50 22.58
N ALA A 142 2.62 -11.67 22.98
CA ALA A 142 1.45 -12.26 22.33
C ALA A 142 0.20 -11.37 22.33
N ILE A 143 0.01 -10.53 23.36
CA ILE A 143 -1.09 -9.54 23.42
C ILE A 143 -0.88 -8.39 22.43
N GLU A 144 0.35 -7.94 22.26
CA GLU A 144 0.74 -6.89 21.32
C GLU A 144 0.60 -7.38 19.89
N GLY A 145 1.07 -8.60 19.61
CA GLY A 145 0.92 -9.24 18.29
C GLY A 145 -0.54 -9.36 17.84
N ARG A 146 -1.49 -9.58 18.77
CA ARG A 146 -2.93 -9.54 18.42
C ARG A 146 -3.39 -8.15 17.97
N LYS A 147 -2.86 -7.08 18.57
CA LYS A 147 -3.17 -5.71 18.16
C LYS A 147 -2.59 -5.39 16.79
N LEU A 148 -1.32 -5.77 16.56
CA LEU A 148 -0.66 -5.60 15.25
C LEU A 148 -1.42 -6.34 14.14
N ARG A 149 -1.84 -7.59 14.40
CA ARG A 149 -2.64 -8.39 13.46
C ARG A 149 -3.97 -7.71 13.13
N LYS A 150 -4.70 -7.25 14.14
CA LYS A 150 -5.99 -6.57 13.93
C LYS A 150 -5.81 -5.33 13.05
N PHE A 151 -4.79 -4.52 13.33
CA PHE A 151 -4.50 -3.31 12.55
C PHE A 151 -4.11 -3.66 11.09
N ALA A 152 -3.24 -4.65 10.89
CA ALA A 152 -2.87 -5.12 9.56
C ALA A 152 -4.07 -5.66 8.74
N GLU A 153 -4.99 -6.37 9.39
CA GLU A 153 -6.22 -6.85 8.75
C GLU A 153 -7.14 -5.69 8.38
N HIS A 154 -7.24 -4.67 9.24
CA HIS A 154 -8.03 -3.47 8.98
C HIS A 154 -7.51 -2.72 7.75
N ILE A 155 -6.20 -2.40 7.70
CA ILE A 155 -5.56 -1.76 6.53
C ILE A 155 -5.89 -2.54 5.25
N ARG A 156 -5.76 -3.87 5.26
CA ARG A 156 -6.04 -4.68 4.05
C ARG A 156 -7.50 -4.63 3.62
N GLN A 157 -8.44 -4.59 4.56
CA GLN A 157 -9.87 -4.53 4.25
C GLN A 157 -10.26 -3.14 3.73
N HIS A 158 -9.70 -2.09 4.34
CA HIS A 158 -9.83 -0.71 3.93
C HIS A 158 -9.34 -0.53 2.48
N LEU A 159 -8.09 -0.92 2.21
CA LEU A 159 -7.52 -0.87 0.86
C LEU A 159 -8.29 -1.69 -0.17
N ALA A 160 -8.95 -2.79 0.23
CA ALA A 160 -9.76 -3.58 -0.69
C ALA A 160 -11.02 -2.82 -1.13
N LEU A 161 -11.63 -2.03 -0.24
CA LEU A 161 -12.75 -1.15 -0.56
C LEU A 161 -12.29 -0.03 -1.51
N GLU A 162 -11.18 0.62 -1.20
CA GLU A 162 -10.70 1.74 -1.99
C GLU A 162 -10.26 1.32 -3.39
N ASN A 163 -9.41 0.30 -3.48
CA ASN A 163 -8.93 -0.21 -4.77
C ASN A 163 -10.04 -0.87 -5.59
N GLY A 164 -10.99 -1.55 -4.93
CA GLY A 164 -12.05 -2.31 -5.60
C GLY A 164 -13.27 -1.47 -5.99
N VAL A 165 -13.48 -0.33 -5.33
CA VAL A 165 -14.70 0.47 -5.48
C VAL A 165 -14.38 1.96 -5.67
N LEU A 166 -13.70 2.59 -4.72
CA LEU A 166 -13.51 4.04 -4.74
C LEU A 166 -12.67 4.53 -5.92
N LEU A 167 -11.48 3.96 -6.13
CA LEU A 167 -10.60 4.35 -7.24
C LEU A 167 -11.22 4.07 -8.62
N PRO A 168 -11.91 2.93 -8.84
CA PRO A 168 -12.69 2.75 -10.06
C PRO A 168 -13.74 3.84 -10.31
N ILE A 169 -14.49 4.26 -9.28
CA ILE A 169 -15.43 5.38 -9.39
C ILE A 169 -14.68 6.67 -9.74
N ALA A 170 -13.57 6.96 -9.05
CA ALA A 170 -12.75 8.14 -9.31
C ALA A 170 -12.28 8.21 -10.77
N ARG A 171 -11.83 7.08 -11.34
CA ARG A 171 -11.40 7.00 -12.75
C ARG A 171 -12.53 7.28 -13.74
N VAL A 172 -13.77 6.97 -13.39
CA VAL A 172 -14.94 7.22 -14.24
C VAL A 172 -15.44 8.66 -14.10
N ARG A 173 -15.32 9.26 -12.90
CA ARG A 173 -15.98 10.53 -12.56
C ARG A 173 -15.08 11.76 -12.62
N LEU A 174 -13.77 11.62 -12.42
CA LEU A 174 -12.84 12.73 -12.47
C LEU A 174 -12.33 12.90 -13.90
N ALA A 175 -12.50 14.08 -14.49
CA ALA A 175 -11.92 14.39 -15.78
C ALA A 175 -10.46 14.84 -15.62
N GLU A 176 -9.76 14.99 -16.74
CA GLU A 176 -8.36 15.42 -16.78
C GLU A 176 -8.12 16.73 -16.01
N THR A 177 -9.11 17.64 -15.98
CA THR A 177 -9.03 18.88 -15.21
C THR A 177 -8.97 18.63 -13.71
N GLU A 178 -9.84 17.78 -13.18
CA GLU A 178 -9.85 17.44 -11.76
C GLU A 178 -8.62 16.61 -11.36
N LEU A 179 -8.17 15.71 -12.24
CA LEU A 179 -6.94 14.95 -12.04
C LEU A 179 -5.73 15.88 -11.99
N GLY A 180 -5.67 16.91 -12.84
CA GLY A 180 -4.62 17.94 -12.77
C GLY A 180 -4.59 18.65 -11.42
N VAL A 181 -5.77 19.08 -10.91
CA VAL A 181 -5.87 19.72 -9.60
C VAL A 181 -5.46 18.76 -8.48
N LEU A 182 -5.86 17.49 -8.54
CA LEU A 182 -5.47 16.49 -7.56
C LEU A 182 -3.95 16.31 -7.54
N ALA A 183 -3.31 16.19 -8.70
CA ALA A 183 -1.85 16.08 -8.81
C ALA A 183 -1.13 17.29 -8.20
N ASP A 184 -1.60 18.51 -8.47
CA ASP A 184 -1.01 19.73 -7.92
C ASP A 184 -1.14 19.78 -6.38
N MET A 185 -2.30 19.37 -5.85
CA MET A 185 -2.51 19.30 -4.40
C MET A 185 -1.61 18.25 -3.75
N LEU A 186 -1.48 17.05 -4.32
CA LEU A 186 -0.59 16.00 -3.84
C LEU A 186 0.88 16.45 -3.83
N LYS A 187 1.31 17.19 -4.86
CA LYS A 187 2.66 17.78 -4.95
C LYS A 187 2.90 18.80 -3.85
N SER A 188 1.97 19.73 -3.65
CA SER A 188 2.12 20.83 -2.68
C SER A 188 2.27 20.39 -1.21
N ARG A 189 1.85 19.16 -0.91
CA ARG A 189 1.93 18.56 0.43
C ARG A 189 3.23 17.78 0.65
N ARG A 190 4.04 17.59 -0.40
CA ARG A 190 5.28 16.81 -0.40
C ARG A 190 6.52 17.61 -0.81
N PHE A 191 6.33 18.64 -1.64
CA PHE A 191 7.37 19.48 -2.24
C PHE A 191 7.06 20.96 -2.03
#